data_AF-F8Q2Q9-F1
#
_entry.id   AF-F8Q2Q9-F1
#
_cell.length_a   1.000
_cell.length_b   1.000
_cell.length_c   1.000
_cell.angle_alpha   90.00
_cell.angle_beta   90.00
_cell.angle_gamma   90.00
#
_symmetry.space_group_name_H-M   'P 1'
#
loop_
_entity.id
_entity.type
_entity.pdbx_description
1 polymer ?
#
loop_
_entity_poly.entity_id
_entity_poly.type
_entity_poly.pdbx_seq_one_letter_code
_entity_poly.pdbx_strand_id
1 'polypeptide(L)'
;MSTEPLQLGYLNDDGPYEKFLTGPLKELYTERQVTNEPYGKDLEKLILDRVNGENDKCRQCTSDYQWLPGIKQGVNLYNETNWDYLRGYIIADLQFHVPGKVLQNQSDKQLNQTLRNIDYAILMDEMFDSKKDPYLNLSKQDWVCYDCLTELFRDTVLRWWLNRKRRDGVTIKEDCQYGYDCSQQTYSRGLEHAMRFNHLCEPTQREQGSQGAY
;
A
#
# COMPACT_ATOMS: atom_id res chain seq x y z
N MET A 1 19.42 34.51 25.08
CA MET A 1 18.50 33.71 24.24
C MET A 1 19.36 32.75 23.46
N SER A 2 19.19 31.44 23.70
CA SER A 2 20.00 30.39 23.06
C SER A 2 19.77 30.39 21.55
N THR A 3 20.85 30.35 20.78
CA THR A 3 20.88 30.34 19.31
C THR A 3 20.91 28.93 18.73
N GLU A 4 20.62 27.90 19.52
CA GLU A 4 20.74 26.53 19.03
C GLU A 4 19.63 26.19 18.02
N PRO A 5 19.99 25.63 16.86
CA PRO A 5 19.03 25.20 15.85
C PRO A 5 18.19 24.03 16.37
N LEU A 6 16.91 24.04 16.05
CA LEU A 6 15.98 22.93 16.30
C LEU A 6 16.51 21.66 15.63
N GLN A 7 17.02 20.71 16.42
CA GLN A 7 17.36 19.37 15.92
C GLN A 7 16.08 18.54 15.76
N LEU A 8 15.43 18.66 14.61
CA LEU A 8 14.41 17.71 14.15
C LEU A 8 15.14 16.44 13.69
N GLY A 9 15.26 15.43 14.56
CA GLY A 9 16.21 14.32 14.42
C GLY A 9 16.12 13.39 13.19
N TYR A 10 15.36 13.73 12.14
CA TYR A 10 15.38 13.03 10.85
C TYR A 10 15.15 13.93 9.62
N LEU A 11 15.00 15.24 9.79
CA LEU A 11 14.88 16.22 8.71
C LEU A 11 16.11 17.13 8.76
N ASN A 12 17.23 16.66 8.23
CA ASN A 12 18.36 17.54 7.97
C ASN A 12 18.26 18.07 6.53
N ASP A 13 18.34 19.39 6.36
CA ASP A 13 18.44 20.01 5.05
C ASP A 13 19.90 20.31 4.67
N ASP A 14 20.83 19.55 5.24
CA ASP A 14 22.26 19.63 4.94
C ASP A 14 22.50 19.31 3.45
N GLY A 15 22.81 20.34 2.66
CA GLY A 15 23.00 20.22 1.21
C GLY A 15 22.88 21.57 0.48
N PRO A 16 22.84 21.59 -0.87
CA PRO A 16 22.69 22.83 -1.65
C PRO A 16 21.35 23.56 -1.42
N TYR A 17 20.44 22.96 -0.65
CA TYR A 17 19.16 23.50 -0.23
C TYR A 17 19.11 23.69 1.30
N GLU A 18 20.25 24.01 1.92
CA GLU A 18 20.34 24.36 3.35
C GLU A 18 19.26 25.37 3.72
N LYS A 19 18.53 25.10 4.80
CA LYS A 19 17.40 25.88 5.32
C LYS A 19 16.13 25.90 4.46
N PHE A 20 16.06 25.15 3.36
CA PHE A 20 14.85 25.13 2.53
C PHE A 20 13.62 24.65 3.29
N LEU A 21 13.76 23.60 4.11
CA LEU A 21 12.68 23.11 4.97
C LEU A 21 12.75 23.75 6.36
N THR A 22 13.95 23.83 6.96
CA THR A 22 14.07 24.28 8.35
C THR A 22 13.86 25.78 8.52
N GLY A 23 14.13 26.60 7.51
CA GLY A 23 13.94 28.06 7.53
C GLY A 23 12.46 28.46 7.67
N PRO A 24 11.60 28.13 6.69
CA PRO A 24 10.17 28.44 6.75
C PRO A 24 9.48 27.84 7.98
N LEU A 25 9.85 26.62 8.40
CA LEU A 25 9.30 26.02 9.62
C LEU A 25 9.70 26.82 10.88
N LYS A 26 10.94 27.32 10.95
CA LYS A 26 11.40 28.14 12.06
C LYS A 26 10.71 29.50 12.12
N GLU A 27 10.45 30.12 10.96
CA GLU A 27 9.64 31.35 10.87
C GLU A 27 8.21 31.10 11.38
N LEU A 28 7.55 30.05 10.88
CA LEU A 28 6.20 29.66 11.30
C LEU A 28 6.13 29.37 12.82
N TYR A 29 7.12 28.67 13.36
CA TYR A 29 7.19 28.40 14.81
C TYR A 29 7.42 29.66 15.63
N THR A 30 8.18 30.62 15.10
CA THR A 30 8.37 31.93 15.74
C THR A 30 7.07 32.72 15.76
N GLU A 31 6.35 32.76 14.63
CA GLU A 31 5.04 33.41 14.52
C GLU A 31 4.01 32.80 15.47
N ARG A 32 4.02 31.47 15.62
CA ARG A 32 3.14 30.73 16.53
C ARG A 32 3.64 30.66 17.98
N GLN A 33 4.74 31.34 18.31
CA GLN A 33 5.31 31.42 19.66
C GLN A 33 5.62 30.05 20.29
N VAL A 34 6.15 29.13 19.49
CA VAL A 34 6.55 27.78 19.96
C VAL A 34 7.89 27.87 20.68
N THR A 35 7.94 27.50 21.95
CA THR A 35 9.09 27.79 22.83
C THR A 35 10.00 26.60 23.17
N ASN A 36 9.61 25.35 22.89
CA ASN A 36 10.36 24.15 23.33
C ASN A 36 10.57 23.10 22.23
N GLU A 37 11.62 22.29 22.39
CA GLU A 37 12.06 21.23 21.47
C GLU A 37 10.89 20.34 20.98
N PRO A 38 10.87 19.98 19.69
CA PRO A 38 9.74 19.33 19.04
C PRO A 38 9.62 17.83 19.37
N TYR A 39 10.14 17.41 20.51
CA TYR A 39 10.06 16.02 20.96
C TYR A 39 8.88 15.84 21.91
N GLY A 40 7.82 15.24 21.36
CA GLY A 40 6.74 14.68 22.16
C GLY A 40 5.50 15.56 22.22
N LYS A 41 4.63 15.32 21.23
CA LYS A 41 3.21 15.69 21.13
C LYS A 41 2.92 17.11 20.62
N ASP A 42 2.01 17.13 19.65
CA ASP A 42 1.36 18.30 19.02
C ASP A 42 2.15 19.10 17.97
N LEU A 43 3.16 18.50 17.31
CA LEU A 43 3.82 19.06 16.12
C LEU A 43 2.83 19.53 15.05
N GLU A 44 1.73 18.80 14.85
CA GLU A 44 0.66 19.14 13.90
C GLU A 44 -0.03 20.47 14.22
N LYS A 45 -0.20 20.81 15.51
CA LYS A 45 -0.80 22.09 15.95
C LYS A 45 0.14 23.29 15.73
N LEU A 46 1.42 23.01 15.53
CA LEU A 46 2.43 24.02 15.20
C LEU A 46 2.41 24.40 13.73
N ILE A 47 1.76 23.61 12.87
CA ILE A 47 1.74 23.85 11.42
C ILE A 47 0.32 24.09 10.93
N LEU A 48 -0.65 23.32 11.42
CA LEU A 48 -2.04 23.35 10.96
C LEU A 48 -2.90 24.20 11.90
N ASP A 49 -3.78 25.02 11.33
CA ASP A 49 -4.82 25.74 12.10
C ASP A 49 -6.02 24.85 12.41
N ARG A 50 -6.30 23.91 11.50
CA ARG A 50 -7.38 22.94 11.59
C ARG A 50 -7.01 21.66 10.86
N VAL A 51 -7.53 20.56 11.36
CA VAL A 51 -7.45 19.25 10.71
C VAL A 51 -8.85 18.93 10.21
N ASN A 52 -9.03 18.95 8.88
CA ASN A 52 -10.31 18.56 8.28
C ASN A 52 -10.40 17.02 8.24
N GLY A 53 -11.57 16.48 8.52
CA GLY A 53 -11.82 15.04 8.45
C GLY A 53 -11.19 14.23 9.59
N GLU A 54 -10.73 14.88 10.67
CA GLU A 54 -10.04 14.23 11.77
C GLU A 54 -10.81 13.04 12.41
N ASN A 55 -12.14 13.13 12.37
CA ASN A 55 -13.06 12.11 12.90
C ASN A 55 -13.77 11.32 11.79
N ASP A 56 -13.34 11.46 10.54
CA ASP A 56 -13.89 10.69 9.44
C ASP A 56 -13.57 9.20 9.66
N LYS A 57 -14.44 8.34 9.15
CA LYS A 57 -14.36 6.90 9.37
C LYS A 57 -14.19 6.17 8.06
N CYS A 58 -13.45 5.06 8.11
CA CYS A 58 -13.38 4.14 7.00
C CYS A 58 -14.78 3.57 6.69
N ARG A 59 -15.19 3.65 5.42
CA ARG A 59 -16.47 3.13 4.94
C ARG A 59 -16.58 1.61 5.12
N GLN A 60 -15.47 0.88 4.97
CA GLN A 60 -15.45 -0.58 4.96
C GLN A 60 -15.50 -1.19 6.36
N CYS A 61 -14.59 -0.79 7.25
CA CYS A 61 -14.49 -1.41 8.58
C CYS A 61 -15.25 -0.65 9.66
N THR A 62 -15.52 0.65 9.47
CA THR A 62 -16.08 1.58 10.48
C THR A 62 -15.34 1.64 11.81
N SER A 63 -14.20 0.94 11.90
CA SER A 63 -13.44 0.70 13.10
C SER A 63 -12.61 1.93 13.43
N ASP A 64 -12.55 2.32 14.70
CA ASP A 64 -11.66 3.38 15.17
C ASP A 64 -10.20 2.90 15.33
N TYR A 65 -9.91 1.64 14.94
CA TYR A 65 -8.60 1.00 15.07
C TYR A 65 -7.52 1.70 14.25
N GLN A 66 -6.34 1.84 14.86
CA GLN A 66 -5.16 2.46 14.28
C GLN A 66 -3.96 1.53 14.46
N TRP A 67 -3.30 1.21 13.34
CA TRP A 67 -2.05 0.44 13.37
C TRP A 67 -0.87 1.25 13.96
N LEU A 68 -0.89 2.59 13.82
CA LEU A 68 0.14 3.48 14.37
C LEU A 68 -0.38 4.25 15.59
N PRO A 69 0.29 4.14 16.76
CA PRO A 69 -0.05 4.92 17.94
C PRO A 69 0.02 6.42 17.66
N GLY A 70 -1.10 7.14 17.83
CA GLY A 70 -1.16 8.60 17.74
C GLY A 70 -1.58 9.17 16.39
N ILE A 71 -1.87 8.35 15.37
CA ILE A 71 -2.39 8.83 14.08
C ILE A 71 -3.90 8.62 14.03
N LYS A 72 -4.68 9.70 14.11
CA LYS A 72 -6.15 9.61 14.00
C LYS A 72 -6.55 8.98 12.66
N GLN A 73 -7.47 8.02 12.69
CA GLN A 73 -7.89 7.31 11.48
C GLN A 73 -8.42 8.26 10.39
N GLY A 74 -9.16 9.30 10.78
CA GLY A 74 -9.80 10.23 9.84
C GLY A 74 -8.82 11.01 8.96
N VAL A 75 -7.57 11.21 9.40
CA VAL A 75 -6.52 11.84 8.57
C VAL A 75 -5.75 10.86 7.70
N ASN A 76 -6.06 9.56 7.82
CA ASN A 76 -5.39 8.47 7.10
C ASN A 76 -6.40 7.64 6.31
N LEU A 77 -7.27 8.34 5.58
CA LEU A 77 -8.26 7.77 4.67
C LEU A 77 -7.93 8.13 3.23
N TYR A 78 -8.28 7.21 2.33
CA TYR A 78 -7.91 7.27 0.93
C TYR A 78 -9.12 7.03 0.04
N ASN A 79 -9.15 7.74 -1.08
CA ASN A 79 -10.08 7.57 -2.19
C ASN A 79 -9.40 8.03 -3.49
N GLU A 80 -10.16 8.07 -4.59
CA GLU A 80 -9.62 8.44 -5.90
C GLU A 80 -8.92 9.80 -5.98
N THR A 81 -9.18 10.71 -5.02
CA THR A 81 -8.60 12.05 -5.02
C THR A 81 -7.20 12.12 -4.40
N ASN A 82 -6.76 11.07 -3.70
CA ASN A 82 -5.48 11.06 -2.97
C ASN A 82 -4.74 9.71 -2.99
N TRP A 83 -5.08 8.79 -3.91
CA TRP A 83 -4.37 7.51 -4.03
C TRP A 83 -2.89 7.67 -4.40
N ASP A 84 -2.49 8.77 -5.02
CA ASP A 84 -1.09 9.09 -5.29
C ASP A 84 -0.27 9.25 -3.99
N TYR A 85 -0.91 9.66 -2.89
CA TYR A 85 -0.25 9.79 -1.58
C TYR A 85 0.15 8.45 -0.97
N LEU A 86 -0.45 7.34 -1.45
CA LEU A 86 -0.03 5.99 -1.05
C LEU A 86 1.43 5.73 -1.38
N ARG A 87 2.02 6.43 -2.37
CA ARG A 87 3.46 6.32 -2.64
C ARG A 87 4.33 6.67 -1.42
N GLY A 88 3.88 7.58 -0.55
CA GLY A 88 4.62 7.99 0.66
C GLY A 88 4.58 6.96 1.79
N TYR A 89 3.56 6.09 1.80
CA TYR A 89 3.37 5.04 2.80
C TYR A 89 3.80 3.66 2.30
N ILE A 90 3.67 3.41 1.00
CA ILE A 90 3.81 2.10 0.37
C ILE A 90 5.14 1.97 -0.39
N ILE A 91 6.25 2.53 0.09
CA ILE A 91 7.52 2.41 -0.65
C ILE A 91 8.04 0.95 -0.70
N ALA A 92 7.50 0.00 0.08
CA ALA A 92 8.00 -1.38 0.11
C ALA A 92 6.98 -2.54 0.10
N ASP A 93 5.68 -2.33 0.33
CA ASP A 93 4.86 -3.43 0.88
C ASP A 93 3.88 -4.13 -0.06
N LEU A 94 3.52 -3.59 -1.24
CA LEU A 94 2.54 -4.27 -2.12
C LEU A 94 2.96 -5.70 -2.47
N GLN A 95 4.25 -5.93 -2.69
CA GLN A 95 4.78 -7.26 -2.97
C GLN A 95 4.59 -8.24 -1.80
N PHE A 96 4.62 -7.77 -0.55
CA PHE A 96 4.36 -8.61 0.63
C PHE A 96 2.87 -8.99 0.77
N HIS A 97 1.99 -8.22 0.13
CA HIS A 97 0.55 -8.48 0.12
C HIS A 97 0.11 -9.35 -1.08
N VAL A 98 1.02 -9.71 -1.99
CA VAL A 98 0.69 -10.68 -3.04
C VAL A 98 0.60 -12.09 -2.43
N PRO A 99 -0.53 -12.80 -2.58
CA PRO A 99 -0.72 -14.08 -1.92
C PRO A 99 0.19 -15.19 -2.47
N GLY A 100 0.57 -16.09 -1.58
CA GLY A 100 1.29 -17.32 -1.91
C GLY A 100 2.68 -17.10 -2.49
N LYS A 101 3.01 -17.89 -3.52
CA LYS A 101 4.34 -17.97 -4.14
C LYS A 101 4.39 -17.33 -5.53
N VAL A 102 3.37 -16.56 -5.91
CA VAL A 102 3.22 -16.01 -7.28
C VAL A 102 4.39 -15.14 -7.69
N LEU A 103 4.95 -14.34 -6.78
CA LEU A 103 6.10 -13.48 -7.12
C LEU A 103 7.39 -14.26 -7.41
N GLN A 104 7.45 -15.54 -7.04
CA GLN A 104 8.55 -16.44 -7.34
C GLN A 104 8.31 -17.23 -8.64
N ASN A 105 7.12 -17.10 -9.24
CA ASN A 105 6.77 -17.77 -10.49
C ASN A 105 7.48 -17.08 -11.68
N GLN A 106 8.35 -17.84 -12.34
CA GLN A 106 9.13 -17.34 -13.48
C GLN A 106 8.25 -17.00 -14.70
N SER A 107 7.10 -17.66 -14.88
CA SER A 107 6.18 -17.38 -15.99
C SER A 107 5.39 -16.07 -15.77
N ASP A 108 5.29 -15.60 -14.53
CA ASP A 108 4.56 -14.39 -14.14
C ASP A 108 5.46 -13.30 -13.52
N LYS A 109 6.77 -13.34 -13.78
CA LYS A 109 7.75 -12.35 -13.27
C LYS A 109 7.40 -10.89 -13.60
N GLN A 110 6.61 -10.66 -14.65
CA GLN A 110 6.15 -9.33 -15.06
C GLN A 110 5.22 -8.69 -14.03
N LEU A 111 4.52 -9.47 -13.19
CA LEU A 111 3.69 -8.94 -12.11
C LEU A 111 4.52 -8.09 -11.15
N ASN A 112 5.62 -8.65 -10.63
CA ASN A 112 6.50 -7.95 -9.70
C ASN A 112 7.10 -6.67 -10.34
N GLN A 113 7.50 -6.77 -11.61
CA GLN A 113 8.03 -5.61 -12.35
C GLN A 113 6.97 -4.53 -12.53
N THR A 114 5.72 -4.91 -12.80
CA THR A 114 4.61 -3.98 -12.94
C THR A 114 4.31 -3.29 -11.62
N LEU A 115 4.17 -4.06 -10.53
CA LEU A 115 3.88 -3.50 -9.20
C LEU A 115 4.93 -2.51 -8.71
N ARG A 116 6.20 -2.69 -9.08
CA ARG A 116 7.30 -1.78 -8.70
C ARG A 116 7.28 -0.44 -9.44
N ASN A 117 6.67 -0.40 -10.62
CA ASN A 117 6.78 0.74 -11.53
C ASN A 117 5.44 1.44 -11.79
N ILE A 118 4.32 0.83 -11.39
CA ILE A 118 3.00 1.38 -11.62
C ILE A 118 2.71 2.57 -10.69
N ASP A 119 2.01 3.56 -11.22
CA ASP A 119 1.45 4.67 -10.45
C ASP A 119 0.33 4.16 -9.52
N TYR A 120 0.32 4.61 -8.26
CA TYR A 120 -0.65 4.12 -7.27
C TYR A 120 -2.09 4.54 -7.59
N ALA A 121 -2.31 5.73 -8.15
CA ALA A 121 -3.64 6.15 -8.54
C ALA A 121 -4.18 5.26 -9.67
N ILE A 122 -3.33 4.95 -10.67
CA ILE A 122 -3.68 4.02 -11.76
C ILE A 122 -3.93 2.60 -11.21
N LEU A 123 -3.05 2.12 -10.34
CA LEU A 123 -3.19 0.80 -9.73
C LEU A 123 -4.51 0.68 -8.97
N MET A 124 -4.79 1.61 -8.06
CA MET A 124 -5.99 1.58 -7.24
C MET A 124 -7.26 1.72 -8.09
N ASP A 125 -7.25 2.59 -9.10
CA ASP A 125 -8.36 2.74 -10.04
C ASP A 125 -8.72 1.39 -10.69
N GLU A 126 -7.73 0.69 -11.25
CA GLU A 126 -7.94 -0.59 -11.91
C GLU A 126 -8.27 -1.73 -10.93
N MET A 127 -7.78 -1.66 -9.69
CA MET A 127 -8.10 -2.62 -8.64
C MET A 127 -9.56 -2.49 -8.21
N PHE A 128 -10.08 -1.26 -8.09
CA PHE A 128 -11.49 -1.02 -7.80
C PHE A 128 -12.43 -1.50 -8.90
N ASP A 129 -11.96 -1.59 -10.15
CA ASP A 129 -12.71 -2.21 -11.26
C ASP A 129 -12.64 -3.74 -11.24
N SER A 130 -11.64 -4.31 -10.57
CA SER A 130 -11.41 -5.76 -10.47
C SER A 130 -11.92 -6.37 -9.17
N LYS A 131 -12.47 -5.56 -8.25
CA LYS A 131 -12.89 -5.97 -6.92
C LYS A 131 -13.93 -7.09 -6.93
N LYS A 132 -13.92 -7.89 -5.86
CA LYS A 132 -14.88 -8.97 -5.58
C LYS A 132 -15.47 -8.77 -4.19
N ASP A 133 -16.39 -9.64 -3.78
CA ASP A 133 -16.86 -9.65 -2.39
C ASP A 133 -15.68 -9.75 -1.42
N PRO A 134 -15.71 -9.02 -0.28
CA PRO A 134 -16.81 -8.21 0.25
C PRO A 134 -16.84 -6.74 -0.24
N TYR A 135 -16.03 -6.36 -1.23
CA TYR A 135 -15.79 -4.95 -1.60
C TYR A 135 -16.72 -4.42 -2.70
N LEU A 136 -17.66 -5.21 -3.21
CA LEU A 136 -18.50 -4.81 -4.37
C LEU A 136 -19.26 -3.49 -4.14
N ASN A 137 -19.65 -3.21 -2.90
CA ASN A 137 -20.38 -2.01 -2.53
C ASN A 137 -19.49 -0.77 -2.29
N LEU A 138 -18.16 -0.91 -2.31
CA LEU A 138 -17.24 0.22 -2.17
C LEU A 138 -17.10 0.97 -3.50
N SER A 139 -17.33 2.27 -3.45
CA SER A 139 -17.05 3.21 -4.54
C SER A 139 -15.62 3.74 -4.48
N LYS A 140 -15.11 4.22 -5.62
CA LYS A 140 -13.82 4.93 -5.71
C LYS A 140 -13.83 6.26 -4.92
N GLN A 141 -15.01 6.83 -4.68
CA GLN A 141 -15.18 8.04 -3.85
C GLN A 141 -15.22 7.76 -2.34
N ASP A 142 -15.46 6.52 -1.94
CA ASP A 142 -15.58 6.18 -0.52
C ASP A 142 -14.23 6.31 0.17
N TRP A 143 -14.25 6.91 1.37
CA TRP A 143 -13.06 7.02 2.21
C TRP A 143 -12.74 5.68 2.87
N VAL A 144 -11.58 5.10 2.53
CA VAL A 144 -11.14 3.79 3.00
C VAL A 144 -9.78 3.91 3.70
N CYS A 145 -9.62 3.28 4.87
CA CYS A 145 -8.34 3.29 5.57
C CYS A 145 -7.30 2.40 4.87
N TYR A 146 -6.04 2.63 5.22
CA TYR A 146 -4.90 1.86 4.72
C TYR A 146 -5.07 0.34 4.84
N ASP A 147 -5.50 -0.14 6.00
CA ASP A 147 -5.66 -1.58 6.26
C ASP A 147 -6.71 -2.19 5.31
N CYS A 148 -7.85 -1.52 5.13
CA CYS A 148 -8.88 -2.00 4.20
C CYS A 148 -8.44 -1.92 2.74
N LEU A 149 -7.62 -0.93 2.35
CA LEU A 149 -7.01 -0.90 1.02
C LEU A 149 -6.01 -2.03 0.83
N THR A 150 -5.26 -2.38 1.87
CA THR A 150 -4.29 -3.48 1.85
C THR A 150 -4.98 -4.83 1.68
N GLU A 151 -6.07 -5.06 2.40
CA GLU A 151 -6.88 -6.29 2.24
C GLU A 151 -7.55 -6.33 0.86
N LEU A 152 -8.13 -5.20 0.39
CA LEU A 152 -8.66 -5.09 -0.96
C LEU A 152 -7.58 -5.41 -2.00
N PHE A 153 -6.36 -4.92 -1.81
CA PHE A 153 -5.23 -5.21 -2.68
C PHE A 153 -4.93 -6.70 -2.71
N ARG A 154 -4.73 -7.32 -1.54
CA ARG A 154 -4.42 -8.74 -1.38
C ARG A 154 -5.43 -9.64 -2.09
N ASP A 155 -6.72 -9.35 -1.89
CA ASP A 155 -7.82 -10.15 -2.43
C ASP A 155 -8.02 -9.97 -3.95
N THR A 156 -7.55 -8.85 -4.50
CA THR A 156 -7.87 -8.44 -5.87
C THR A 156 -6.67 -8.55 -6.83
N VAL A 157 -5.43 -8.51 -6.32
CA VAL A 157 -4.22 -8.32 -7.16
C VAL A 157 -4.06 -9.41 -8.23
N LEU A 158 -4.34 -10.66 -7.90
CA LEU A 158 -4.23 -11.76 -8.87
C LEU A 158 -5.29 -11.64 -9.98
N ARG A 159 -6.52 -11.26 -9.62
CA ARG A 159 -7.61 -11.05 -10.58
C ARG A 159 -7.36 -9.84 -11.47
N TRP A 160 -6.88 -8.74 -10.89
CA TRP A 160 -6.44 -7.57 -11.63
C TRP A 160 -5.36 -7.93 -12.64
N TRP A 161 -4.35 -8.69 -12.23
CA TRP A 161 -3.27 -9.11 -13.13
C TRP A 161 -3.78 -10.00 -14.26
N LEU A 162 -4.67 -10.96 -13.96
CA LEU A 162 -5.36 -11.76 -14.97
C LEU A 162 -6.16 -10.90 -15.96
N ASN A 163 -6.86 -9.87 -15.46
CA ASN A 163 -7.61 -8.95 -16.31
C ASN A 163 -6.68 -8.17 -17.24
N ARG A 164 -5.52 -7.68 -16.75
CA ARG A 164 -4.51 -7.03 -17.63
C ARG A 164 -4.05 -7.99 -18.72
N LYS A 165 -3.63 -9.21 -18.35
CA LYS A 165 -3.20 -10.25 -19.30
C LYS A 165 -4.25 -10.51 -20.37
N ARG A 166 -5.53 -10.60 -20.00
CA ARG A 166 -6.64 -10.76 -20.96
C ARG A 166 -6.78 -9.57 -21.90
N ARG A 167 -6.71 -8.33 -21.39
CA ARG A 167 -6.75 -7.12 -22.23
C ARG A 167 -5.58 -7.08 -23.23
N ASP A 168 -4.42 -7.58 -22.82
CA ASP A 168 -3.22 -7.66 -23.65
C ASP A 168 -3.23 -8.86 -24.62
N GLY A 169 -4.36 -9.59 -24.70
CA GLY A 169 -4.53 -10.73 -25.61
C GLY A 169 -3.82 -12.01 -25.18
N VAL A 170 -3.33 -12.08 -23.94
CA VAL A 170 -2.66 -13.27 -23.41
C VAL A 170 -3.70 -14.35 -23.11
N THR A 171 -3.53 -15.53 -23.70
CA THR A 171 -4.36 -16.70 -23.39
C THR A 171 -4.08 -17.21 -21.98
N ILE A 172 -5.09 -17.19 -21.12
CA ILE A 172 -5.01 -17.73 -19.76
C ILE A 172 -5.10 -19.26 -19.82
N LYS A 173 -4.19 -19.93 -19.11
CA LYS A 173 -4.13 -21.40 -19.03
C LYS A 173 -5.15 -21.95 -18.04
N GLU A 174 -5.30 -23.27 -18.01
CA GLU A 174 -6.10 -23.97 -16.99
C GLU A 174 -5.52 -23.73 -15.60
N ASP A 175 -6.39 -23.54 -14.61
CA ASP A 175 -6.00 -23.28 -13.23
C ASP A 175 -5.29 -24.48 -12.59
N CYS A 176 -4.18 -24.22 -11.88
CA CYS A 176 -3.55 -25.22 -11.04
C CYS A 176 -4.43 -25.48 -9.81
N GLN A 177 -4.65 -26.75 -9.46
CA GLN A 177 -5.42 -27.11 -8.26
C GLN A 177 -4.84 -26.56 -6.95
N TYR A 178 -3.54 -26.29 -6.91
CA TYR A 178 -2.86 -25.68 -5.75
C TYR A 178 -2.75 -24.14 -5.84
N GLY A 179 -3.26 -23.55 -6.91
CA GLY A 179 -3.33 -22.10 -7.11
C GLY A 179 -2.02 -21.36 -6.85
N TYR A 180 -2.14 -20.19 -6.22
CA TYR A 180 -1.00 -19.37 -5.83
C TYR A 180 -0.06 -20.03 -4.81
N ASP A 181 -0.48 -21.11 -4.14
CA ASP A 181 0.33 -21.82 -3.14
C ASP A 181 1.23 -22.91 -3.73
N CYS A 182 1.01 -23.31 -4.99
CA CYS A 182 1.73 -24.40 -5.63
C CYS A 182 3.27 -24.25 -5.53
N SER A 183 3.95 -25.21 -4.91
CA SER A 183 5.41 -25.22 -4.79
C SER A 183 6.11 -25.43 -6.14
N GLN A 184 5.49 -26.15 -7.07
CA GLN A 184 6.07 -26.43 -8.39
C GLN A 184 6.21 -25.16 -9.26
N GLN A 185 5.53 -24.06 -8.91
CA GLN A 185 5.63 -22.82 -9.68
C GLN A 185 6.96 -22.08 -9.51
N THR A 186 7.77 -22.42 -8.48
CA THR A 186 8.95 -21.62 -8.10
C THR A 186 10.30 -22.24 -8.51
N TYR A 187 10.36 -23.56 -8.71
CA TYR A 187 11.62 -24.26 -8.97
C TYR A 187 11.91 -24.41 -10.46
N SER A 188 13.19 -24.40 -10.85
CA SER A 188 13.60 -24.59 -12.27
C SER A 188 13.09 -25.90 -12.88
N ARG A 189 12.96 -26.97 -12.08
CA ARG A 189 12.37 -28.25 -12.52
C ARG A 189 10.85 -28.20 -12.70
N GLY A 190 10.19 -27.22 -12.09
CA GLY A 190 8.76 -26.97 -12.23
C GLY A 190 8.43 -25.90 -13.26
N LEU A 191 9.40 -25.41 -14.04
CA LEU A 191 9.16 -24.42 -15.10
C LEU A 191 8.13 -24.92 -16.12
N GLU A 192 8.20 -26.20 -16.51
CA GLU A 192 7.19 -26.80 -17.40
C GLU A 192 5.78 -26.72 -16.79
N HIS A 193 5.65 -26.99 -15.48
CA HIS A 193 4.39 -26.86 -14.76
C HIS A 193 3.91 -25.40 -14.73
N ALA A 194 4.80 -24.46 -14.39
CA ALA A 194 4.52 -23.03 -14.35
C ALA A 194 4.12 -22.43 -15.71
N MET A 195 4.58 -23.03 -16.81
CA MET A 195 4.20 -22.62 -18.17
C MET A 195 2.88 -23.26 -18.63
N ARG A 196 2.53 -24.43 -18.07
CA ARG A 196 1.35 -25.20 -18.46
C ARG A 196 0.08 -24.76 -17.74
N PHE A 197 0.17 -24.38 -16.47
CA PHE A 197 -0.97 -24.02 -15.62
C PHE A 197 -0.96 -22.56 -15.20
N ASN A 198 -2.15 -22.04 -14.88
CA ASN A 198 -2.33 -20.74 -14.25
C ASN A 198 -2.22 -20.88 -12.72
N HIS A 199 -1.39 -20.05 -12.09
CA HIS A 199 -1.25 -19.98 -10.61
C HIS A 199 -1.86 -18.71 -10.03
N LEU A 200 -2.46 -17.86 -10.85
CA LEU A 200 -3.14 -16.62 -10.43
C LEU A 200 -4.58 -16.91 -9.96
N CYS A 201 -4.78 -18.00 -9.22
CA CYS A 201 -6.08 -18.51 -8.81
C CYS A 201 -6.04 -19.02 -7.36
N GLU A 202 -7.22 -19.08 -6.74
CA GLU A 202 -7.41 -19.66 -5.40
C GLU A 202 -7.10 -21.17 -5.41
N PRO A 203 -6.41 -21.72 -4.40
CA PRO A 203 -6.21 -23.16 -4.28
C PRO A 203 -7.55 -23.89 -4.08
N THR A 204 -7.81 -24.91 -4.90
CA THR A 204 -8.95 -25.83 -4.71
C THR A 204 -8.56 -27.08 -3.91
N GLN A 205 -7.26 -27.35 -3.81
CA GLN A 205 -6.67 -28.39 -2.98
C GLN A 205 -5.51 -27.82 -2.15
N ARG A 206 -5.32 -28.37 -0.94
CA ARG A 206 -4.13 -28.08 -0.14
C ARG A 206 -2.95 -28.87 -0.66
N GLU A 207 -1.81 -28.23 -0.79
CA GLU A 207 -0.56 -28.90 -1.11
C GLU A 207 -0.05 -29.65 0.14
N GLN A 208 0.26 -30.94 0.01
CA GLN A 208 0.83 -31.69 1.13
C GLN A 208 2.25 -31.18 1.40
N GLY A 209 2.48 -30.63 2.60
CA GLY A 209 3.80 -30.10 3.03
C GLY A 209 3.84 -28.60 3.29
N SER A 210 2.80 -27.83 2.96
CA SER A 210 2.66 -26.43 3.37
C SER A 210 2.11 -26.34 4.79
N GLN A 211 2.93 -26.68 5.80
CA GLN A 211 2.67 -26.21 7.16
C GLN A 211 2.97 -24.71 7.22
N GLY A 212 1.99 -23.96 7.72
CA GLY A 212 1.90 -22.51 7.60
C GLY A 212 3.01 -21.74 8.31
N ALA A 213 3.40 -20.63 7.70
CA ALA A 213 3.91 -19.47 8.41
C ALA A 213 2.74 -18.48 8.49
N TYR A 214 2.14 -18.40 9.68
CA TYR A 214 1.42 -17.20 10.11
C TYR A 214 2.45 -16.19 10.62
#